data_AF-A0A7S2M104-F1
#
_entry.id   AF-A0A7S2M104-F1
#
_cell.length_a   1.000
_cell.length_b   1.000
_cell.length_c   1.000
_cell.angle_alpha   90.00
_cell.angle_beta   90.00
_cell.angle_gamma   90.00
#
_symmetry.space_group_name_H-M   'P 1'
#
loop_
_entity.id
_entity.type
_entity.pdbx_description
1 polymer ?
#
loop_
_entity_poly.entity_id
_entity_poly.type
_entity_poly.pdbx_seq_one_letter_code
_entity_poly.pdbx_strand_id
1 'polypeptide(L)'
;RLYLDGGDAQAALDAMPRSQHLERCLLGALARKLPPAEALKQLPHQALSLYAHAAQSLVWNTVLSRRVQASGARPVVGDLVLEGDAQAAALVAAAPEETAAACADDDAVMESAADVDAAGEELEQPQEGWRGLPAVRRLETPEEAEKLSLSDIVLPLPGSDVEYPPALRSVYEEVSTGFLGVDLADFGSCGLVPLTGSYRFAAAEPKGLQW
;
A
#
# COMPACT_ATOMS: atom_id res chain seq x y z
N ARG A 1 27.81 -4.81 10.15
CA ARG A 1 27.47 -3.40 9.86
C ARG A 1 28.38 -2.79 8.79
N LEU A 2 28.88 -3.57 7.82
CA LEU A 2 29.88 -3.13 6.84
C LEU A 2 29.42 -1.91 6.01
N TYR A 3 28.19 -1.94 5.49
CA TYR A 3 27.63 -0.82 4.74
C TYR A 3 27.21 0.36 5.64
N LEU A 4 26.54 0.11 6.76
CA LEU A 4 26.03 1.17 7.65
C LEU A 4 27.14 2.01 8.30
N ASP A 5 28.22 1.36 8.73
CA ASP A 5 29.31 2.04 9.45
C ASP A 5 30.44 2.47 8.48
N GLY A 6 30.69 1.66 7.44
CA GLY A 6 31.84 1.84 6.53
C GLY A 6 31.49 2.33 5.13
N GLY A 7 30.21 2.37 4.75
CA GLY A 7 29.77 2.76 3.41
C GLY A 7 30.17 1.78 2.29
N ASP A 8 30.77 0.63 2.63
CA ASP A 8 31.26 -0.32 1.64
C ASP A 8 30.15 -1.30 1.22
N ALA A 9 29.52 -0.99 0.09
CA ALA A 9 28.45 -1.81 -0.48
C ALA A 9 28.97 -3.14 -1.07
N GLN A 10 30.21 -3.17 -1.58
CA GLN A 10 30.77 -4.37 -2.20
C GLN A 10 31.13 -5.40 -1.15
N ALA A 11 31.84 -5.00 -0.09
CA ALA A 11 32.15 -5.90 1.03
C ALA A 11 30.88 -6.40 1.73
N ALA A 12 29.84 -5.56 1.83
CA ALA A 12 28.55 -5.97 2.37
C ALA A 12 27.85 -7.00 1.47
N LEU A 13 27.91 -6.83 0.14
CA LEU A 13 27.34 -7.78 -0.83
C LEU A 13 28.05 -9.13 -0.76
N ASP A 14 29.38 -9.14 -0.66
CA ASP A 14 30.18 -10.36 -0.61
C ASP A 14 29.91 -11.17 0.68
N ALA A 15 29.65 -10.47 1.79
CA ALA A 15 29.32 -11.07 3.07
C ALA A 15 27.85 -11.51 3.21
N MET A 16 26.95 -11.07 2.31
CA MET A 16 25.51 -11.28 2.45
C MET A 16 25.05 -12.67 1.97
N PRO A 17 24.24 -13.43 2.74
CA PRO A 17 23.72 -14.72 2.31
C PRO A 17 22.93 -14.61 1.00
N ARG A 18 23.05 -15.63 0.13
CA ARG A 18 22.37 -15.64 -1.18
C ARG A 18 20.85 -15.54 -1.08
N SER A 19 20.25 -16.02 0.01
CA SER A 19 18.81 -15.97 0.25
C SER A 19 18.23 -14.56 0.42
N GLN A 20 19.06 -13.53 0.67
CA GLN A 20 18.64 -12.14 0.90
C GLN A 20 18.57 -11.36 -0.42
N HIS A 21 17.66 -11.77 -1.30
CA HIS A 21 17.62 -11.32 -2.69
C HIS A 21 17.42 -9.80 -2.83
N LEU A 22 16.55 -9.19 -2.01
CA LEU A 22 16.26 -7.75 -2.09
C LEU A 22 17.48 -6.92 -1.65
N GLU A 23 18.08 -7.28 -0.52
CA GLU A 23 19.25 -6.61 0.03
C GLU A 23 20.47 -6.77 -0.87
N ARG A 24 20.67 -7.96 -1.46
CA ARG A 24 21.73 -8.19 -2.45
C ARG A 24 21.52 -7.37 -3.71
N CYS A 25 20.28 -7.27 -4.21
CA CYS A 25 19.96 -6.42 -5.36
C CYS A 25 20.31 -4.95 -5.09
N LEU A 26 19.87 -4.42 -3.94
CA LEU A 26 20.20 -3.05 -3.51
C LEU A 26 21.70 -2.83 -3.33
N LEU A 27 22.39 -3.72 -2.62
CA LEU A 27 23.84 -3.61 -2.42
C LEU A 27 24.60 -3.69 -3.73
N GLY A 28 24.17 -4.53 -4.68
CA GLY A 28 24.75 -4.59 -6.02
C GLY A 28 24.53 -3.30 -6.82
N ALA A 29 23.36 -2.67 -6.71
CA ALA A 29 23.10 -1.36 -7.31
C ALA A 29 23.95 -0.25 -6.68
N LEU A 30 24.11 -0.27 -5.35
CA LEU A 30 24.90 0.69 -4.60
C LEU A 30 26.41 0.50 -4.82
N ALA A 31 26.89 -0.74 -4.96
CA ALA A 31 28.27 -1.06 -5.32
C ALA A 31 28.63 -0.53 -6.73
N ARG A 32 27.65 -0.55 -7.65
CA ARG A 32 27.73 0.12 -8.96
C ARG A 32 27.62 1.65 -8.88
N LYS A 33 27.48 2.22 -7.67
CA LYS A 33 27.32 3.65 -7.39
C LYS A 33 26.11 4.28 -8.07
N LEU A 34 25.05 3.50 -8.27
CA LEU A 34 23.78 4.05 -8.73
C LEU A 34 23.18 4.96 -7.65
N PRO A 35 22.52 6.07 -8.03
CA PRO A 35 21.82 6.92 -7.08
C PRO A 35 20.67 6.13 -6.42
N PRO A 36 20.26 6.47 -5.17
CA PRO A 36 19.28 5.69 -4.42
C PRO A 36 17.96 5.42 -5.16
N ALA A 37 17.46 6.41 -5.91
CA ALA A 37 16.23 6.26 -6.70
C ALA A 37 16.38 5.20 -7.80
N GLU A 38 17.52 5.15 -8.50
CA GLU A 38 17.78 4.14 -9.53
C GLU A 38 18.09 2.77 -8.93
N ALA A 39 18.69 2.73 -7.73
CA ALA A 39 18.88 1.49 -6.99
C ALA A 39 17.54 0.88 -6.57
N LEU A 40 16.59 1.68 -6.10
CA LEU A 40 15.24 1.21 -5.76
C LEU A 40 14.49 0.67 -6.98
N LYS A 41 14.66 1.26 -8.17
CA LYS A 41 14.08 0.74 -9.42
C LYS A 41 14.58 -0.66 -9.81
N GLN A 42 15.69 -1.13 -9.24
CA GLN A 42 16.19 -2.49 -9.47
C GLN A 42 15.40 -3.54 -8.68
N LEU A 43 14.63 -3.12 -7.66
CA LEU A 43 13.82 -4.04 -6.88
C LEU A 43 12.61 -4.52 -7.70
N PRO A 44 12.14 -5.77 -7.47
CA PRO A 44 10.89 -6.23 -8.05
C PRO A 44 9.73 -5.32 -7.67
N HIS A 45 8.84 -5.05 -8.63
CA HIS A 45 7.69 -4.16 -8.42
C HIS A 45 6.85 -4.56 -7.20
N GLN A 46 6.60 -5.88 -7.00
CA GLN A 46 5.85 -6.37 -5.84
C GLN A 46 6.46 -5.96 -4.49
N ALA A 47 7.79 -5.98 -4.38
CA ALA A 47 8.48 -5.57 -3.15
C ALA A 47 8.32 -4.06 -2.91
N LEU A 48 8.45 -3.24 -3.96
CA LEU A 48 8.21 -1.80 -3.87
C LEU A 48 6.76 -1.49 -3.47
N SER A 49 5.79 -2.19 -4.06
CA SER A 49 4.37 -2.07 -3.72
C SER A 49 4.12 -2.41 -2.25
N LEU A 50 4.76 -3.46 -1.72
CA LEU A 50 4.65 -3.81 -0.30
C LEU A 50 5.06 -2.65 0.61
N TYR A 51 6.20 -2.01 0.35
CA TYR A 51 6.65 -0.85 1.14
C TYR A 51 5.73 0.35 1.00
N ALA A 52 5.25 0.63 -0.22
CA ALA A 52 4.33 1.72 -0.49
C ALA A 52 2.97 1.53 0.22
N HIS A 53 2.39 0.33 0.13
CA HIS A 53 1.14 -0.02 0.82
C HIS A 53 1.30 -0.10 2.34
N ALA A 54 2.48 -0.47 2.84
CA ALA A 54 2.79 -0.41 4.27
C ALA A 54 2.78 1.05 4.78
N ALA A 55 3.32 2.00 4.00
CA ALA A 55 3.25 3.42 4.32
C ALA A 55 1.80 3.94 4.35
N GLN A 56 0.98 3.58 3.34
CA GLN A 56 -0.46 3.90 3.34
C GLN A 56 -1.17 3.32 4.58
N SER A 57 -0.86 2.06 4.93
CA SER A 57 -1.45 1.36 6.07
C SER A 57 -1.05 1.97 7.40
N LEU A 58 0.20 2.45 7.54
CA LEU A 58 0.66 3.16 8.73
C LEU A 58 -0.18 4.42 8.96
N VAL A 59 -0.35 5.23 7.91
CA VAL A 59 -1.16 6.46 7.98
C VAL A 59 -2.60 6.10 8.33
N TRP A 60 -3.20 5.16 7.62
CA TRP A 60 -4.59 4.74 7.82
C TRP A 60 -4.85 4.20 9.23
N ASN A 61 -4.00 3.30 9.74
CA ASN A 61 -4.13 2.72 11.08
C ASN A 61 -4.06 3.80 12.16
N THR A 62 -3.15 4.76 11.99
CA THR A 62 -2.97 5.86 12.94
C THR A 62 -4.17 6.80 12.93
N VAL A 63 -4.69 7.14 11.74
CA VAL A 63 -5.89 7.98 11.60
C VAL A 63 -7.12 7.29 12.16
N LEU A 64 -7.34 6.01 11.83
CA LEU A 64 -8.43 5.21 12.39
C LEU A 64 -8.36 5.18 13.91
N SER A 65 -7.18 4.93 14.48
CA SER A 65 -6.98 4.92 15.93
C SER A 65 -7.36 6.27 16.56
N ARG A 66 -6.94 7.39 15.96
CA ARG A 66 -7.30 8.74 16.43
C ARG A 66 -8.80 9.01 16.29
N ARG A 67 -9.43 8.60 15.19
CA ARG A 67 -10.88 8.74 14.96
C ARG A 67 -11.68 7.95 16.00
N VAL A 68 -11.29 6.72 16.30
CA VAL A 68 -11.95 5.88 17.31
C VAL A 68 -11.71 6.43 18.72
N GLN A 69 -10.52 6.97 19.02
CA GLN A 69 -10.28 7.64 20.31
C GLN A 69 -11.15 8.90 20.49
N ALA A 70 -11.39 9.66 19.43
CA ALA A 70 -12.13 10.92 19.50
C ALA A 70 -13.65 10.72 19.60
N SER A 71 -14.24 9.76 18.87
CA SER A 71 -15.71 9.60 18.82
C SER A 71 -16.21 8.18 19.13
N GLY A 72 -15.32 7.30 19.58
CA GLY A 72 -15.65 5.92 19.90
C GLY A 72 -16.02 5.10 18.68
N ALA A 73 -16.72 3.99 18.93
CA ALA A 73 -17.18 3.04 17.90
C ALA A 73 -18.48 3.47 17.20
N ARG A 74 -18.98 4.68 17.44
CA ARG A 74 -20.21 5.17 16.80
C ARG A 74 -19.85 5.95 15.53
N PRO A 75 -20.61 5.76 14.43
CA PRO A 75 -20.57 6.67 13.30
C PRO A 75 -20.87 8.11 13.74
N VAL A 76 -20.26 9.08 13.07
CA VAL A 76 -20.51 10.51 13.29
C VAL A 76 -20.70 11.25 11.97
N VAL A 77 -21.31 12.42 12.04
CA VAL A 77 -21.44 13.34 10.91
C VAL A 77 -20.06 13.63 10.32
N GLY A 78 -19.93 13.47 9.01
CA GLY A 78 -18.68 13.64 8.26
C GLY A 78 -17.90 12.35 8.02
N ASP A 79 -18.26 11.22 8.62
CA ASP A 79 -17.71 9.92 8.24
C ASP A 79 -18.11 9.56 6.80
N LEU A 80 -17.30 8.73 6.14
CA LEU A 80 -17.55 8.27 4.77
C LEU A 80 -18.18 6.88 4.77
N VAL A 81 -19.10 6.66 3.85
CA VAL A 81 -19.69 5.37 3.54
C VAL A 81 -19.69 5.14 2.03
N LEU A 82 -19.62 3.88 1.62
CA LEU A 82 -19.72 3.51 0.20
C LEU A 82 -21.16 3.68 -0.29
N GLU A 83 -21.34 4.10 -1.54
CA GLU A 83 -22.66 4.15 -2.16
C GLU A 83 -23.12 2.76 -2.65
N GLY A 84 -24.45 2.52 -2.65
CA GLY A 84 -25.13 1.23 -2.91
C GLY A 84 -24.34 0.11 -3.59
N ASP A 85 -24.10 0.23 -4.90
CA ASP A 85 -23.45 -0.83 -5.71
C ASP A 85 -21.97 -1.01 -5.39
N ALA A 86 -21.30 0.04 -4.89
CA ALA A 86 -19.91 0.01 -4.47
C ALA A 86 -19.72 -0.73 -3.14
N GLN A 87 -20.70 -0.72 -2.24
CA GLN A 87 -20.62 -1.47 -0.98
C GLN A 87 -20.63 -2.99 -1.22
N ALA A 88 -21.47 -3.46 -2.16
CA ALA A 88 -21.51 -4.86 -2.56
C ALA A 88 -20.22 -5.30 -3.26
N ALA A 89 -19.69 -4.47 -4.17
CA ALA A 89 -18.43 -4.76 -4.87
C ALA A 89 -17.22 -4.80 -3.93
N ALA A 90 -17.13 -3.86 -2.98
CA ALA A 90 -16.02 -3.81 -2.02
C ALA A 90 -15.99 -5.01 -1.05
N LEU A 91 -17.15 -5.52 -0.64
CA LEU A 91 -17.25 -6.73 0.17
C LEU A 91 -16.79 -7.99 -0.59
N VAL A 92 -16.95 -8.02 -1.91
CA VAL A 92 -16.48 -9.13 -2.77
C VAL A 92 -14.96 -9.01 -3.01
N ALA A 93 -14.44 -7.80 -3.22
CA ALA A 93 -13.01 -7.56 -3.41
C ALA A 93 -12.17 -7.71 -2.13
N ALA A 94 -12.78 -7.62 -0.95
CA ALA A 94 -12.11 -7.86 0.34
C ALA A 94 -11.93 -9.36 0.67
N ALA A 95 -12.49 -10.27 -0.15
CA ALA A 95 -12.14 -11.69 -0.06
C ALA A 95 -10.66 -11.86 -0.44
N PRO A 96 -9.87 -12.64 0.31
CA PRO A 96 -8.45 -12.77 0.01
C PRO A 96 -8.30 -13.40 -1.38
N GLU A 97 -7.75 -12.63 -2.33
CA GLU A 97 -7.08 -13.25 -3.47
C GLU A 97 -5.93 -14.07 -2.87
N GLU A 98 -6.02 -15.40 -3.00
CA GLU A 98 -4.87 -16.28 -2.84
C GLU A 98 -3.83 -15.92 -3.90
N THR A 99 -3.07 -14.87 -3.65
CA THR A 99 -1.78 -14.70 -4.31
C THR A 99 -0.86 -15.75 -3.69
N ALA A 100 -0.88 -16.93 -4.29
CA ALA A 100 0.13 -17.94 -4.07
C ALA A 100 1.50 -17.28 -4.28
N ALA A 101 2.17 -16.97 -3.17
CA ALA A 101 3.57 -16.62 -3.16
C ALA A 101 4.35 -17.88 -3.59
N ALA A 102 4.42 -18.10 -4.90
CA ALA A 102 5.40 -19.00 -5.48
C ALA A 102 6.76 -18.35 -5.25
N CYS A 103 7.47 -18.87 -4.26
CA CYS A 103 8.90 -18.72 -4.14
C CYS A 103 9.55 -19.42 -5.35
N ALA A 104 9.67 -18.69 -6.46
CA ALA A 104 10.55 -19.09 -7.54
C ALA A 104 11.99 -18.87 -7.05
N ASP A 105 12.59 -19.97 -6.60
CA ASP A 105 14.04 -20.13 -6.56
C ASP A 105 14.54 -20.02 -8.01
N ASP A 106 15.03 -18.83 -8.41
CA ASP A 106 15.70 -18.63 -9.68
C ASP A 106 17.19 -18.32 -9.40
N ASP A 107 17.92 -19.39 -9.08
CA ASP A 107 19.38 -19.41 -9.01
C ASP A 107 19.92 -19.44 -10.45
N ALA A 108 19.81 -18.31 -11.16
CA ALA A 108 20.43 -18.08 -12.45
C ALA A 108 21.58 -17.08 -12.33
N VAL A 109 22.78 -17.63 -12.35
CA VAL A 109 24.07 -16.94 -12.44
C VAL A 109 24.07 -16.01 -13.66
N MET A 110 24.17 -14.69 -13.43
CA MET A 110 24.33 -13.70 -14.49
C MET A 110 25.83 -13.55 -14.84
N GLU A 111 26.30 -14.32 -15.82
CA GLU A 111 27.56 -14.03 -16.54
C GLU A 111 27.27 -13.48 -17.95
N SER A 112 27.78 -12.27 -18.18
CA SER A 112 28.11 -11.57 -19.44
C SER A 112 27.09 -11.45 -20.60
N ALA A 113 27.07 -10.22 -21.12
CA ALA A 113 26.37 -9.73 -22.30
C ALA A 113 26.57 -10.54 -23.60
N ALA A 114 25.47 -10.86 -24.27
CA ALA A 114 25.18 -10.59 -25.69
C ALA A 114 23.90 -11.35 -26.10
N ASP A 115 23.01 -10.66 -26.83
CA ASP A 115 21.93 -11.14 -27.69
C ASP A 115 21.15 -12.41 -27.31
N VAL A 116 19.87 -12.24 -26.93
CA VAL A 116 18.80 -13.17 -27.33
C VAL A 116 17.44 -12.47 -27.42
N ASP A 117 16.78 -12.80 -28.52
CA ASP A 117 15.53 -12.29 -29.07
C ASP A 117 14.29 -12.40 -28.17
N ALA A 118 13.34 -11.55 -28.54
CA ALA A 118 11.96 -11.51 -28.08
C ALA A 118 11.25 -12.87 -28.08
N ALA A 119 10.77 -13.28 -26.90
CA ALA A 119 9.59 -14.11 -26.75
C ALA A 119 8.79 -13.56 -25.56
N GLY A 120 7.73 -12.81 -25.87
CA GLY A 120 6.84 -12.24 -24.87
C GLY A 120 6.04 -13.35 -24.21
N GLU A 121 6.31 -13.58 -22.92
CA GLU A 121 5.34 -14.22 -22.05
C GLU A 121 4.24 -13.20 -21.79
N GLU A 122 3.08 -13.41 -22.43
CA GLU A 122 1.84 -12.72 -22.08
C GLU A 122 1.48 -13.12 -20.65
N LEU A 123 1.93 -12.29 -19.70
CA LEU A 123 1.39 -12.27 -18.35
C LEU A 123 -0.11 -12.01 -18.49
N GLU A 124 -0.93 -13.05 -18.23
CA GLU A 124 -2.37 -12.92 -18.16
C GLU A 124 -2.71 -11.82 -17.15
N GLN A 125 -3.10 -10.66 -17.68
CA GLN A 125 -3.55 -9.53 -16.90
C GLN A 125 -4.82 -9.96 -16.16
N PRO A 126 -4.89 -9.81 -14.82
CA PRO A 126 -6.13 -10.05 -14.09
C PRO A 126 -7.22 -9.19 -14.71
N GLN A 127 -8.35 -9.83 -15.01
CA GLN A 127 -9.47 -9.28 -15.76
C GLN A 127 -9.84 -7.87 -15.27
N GLU A 128 -9.89 -6.93 -16.20
CA GLU A 128 -10.29 -5.54 -16.01
C GLU A 128 -11.71 -5.45 -15.39
N GLY A 129 -11.77 -5.42 -14.06
CA GLY A 129 -12.98 -5.16 -13.29
C GLY A 129 -12.77 -3.93 -12.42
N TRP A 130 -13.29 -2.78 -12.89
CA TRP A 130 -13.34 -1.46 -12.25
C TRP A 130 -12.09 -0.56 -12.39
N ARG A 131 -12.11 0.30 -13.42
CA ARG A 131 -11.14 1.42 -13.61
C ARG A 131 -11.43 2.66 -12.73
N GLY A 132 -12.06 2.49 -11.57
CA GLY A 132 -12.43 3.63 -10.72
C GLY A 132 -12.64 3.26 -9.26
N LEU A 133 -12.26 4.17 -8.37
CA LEU A 133 -12.57 4.03 -6.96
C LEU A 133 -14.08 3.97 -6.73
N PRO A 134 -14.54 3.18 -5.74
CA PRO A 134 -15.95 3.15 -5.40
C PRO A 134 -16.43 4.55 -5.01
N ALA A 135 -17.65 4.90 -5.45
CA ALA A 135 -18.28 6.15 -5.05
C ALA A 135 -18.50 6.16 -3.54
N VAL A 136 -18.12 7.27 -2.91
CA VAL A 136 -18.30 7.48 -1.48
C VAL A 136 -19.17 8.69 -1.23
N ARG A 137 -19.95 8.63 -0.16
CA ARG A 137 -20.74 9.74 0.34
C ARG A 137 -20.41 10.02 1.78
N ARG A 138 -20.60 11.28 2.19
CA ARG A 138 -20.42 11.74 3.56
C ARG A 138 -21.74 11.64 4.30
N LEU A 139 -21.67 11.32 5.59
CA LEU A 139 -22.83 11.41 6.48
C LEU A 139 -23.08 12.88 6.82
N GLU A 140 -24.27 13.40 6.50
CA GLU A 140 -24.61 14.80 6.74
C GLU A 140 -25.40 15.01 8.04
N THR A 141 -26.19 14.02 8.46
CA THR A 141 -27.06 14.13 9.63
C THR A 141 -26.72 13.10 10.71
N PRO A 142 -26.91 13.45 12.00
CA PRO A 142 -26.69 12.50 13.10
C PRO A 142 -27.69 11.33 13.07
N GLU A 143 -28.91 11.56 12.58
CA GLU A 143 -29.95 10.53 12.46
C GLU A 143 -29.58 9.43 11.45
N GLU A 144 -28.78 9.79 10.44
CA GLU A 144 -28.23 8.83 9.49
C GLU A 144 -27.11 8.02 10.14
N ALA A 145 -26.22 8.69 10.87
CA ALA A 145 -25.12 8.05 11.59
C ALA A 145 -25.62 7.03 12.63
N GLU A 146 -26.74 7.30 13.30
CA GLU A 146 -27.34 6.38 14.28
C GLU A 146 -27.84 5.06 13.68
N LYS A 147 -28.13 5.02 12.37
CA LYS A 147 -28.59 3.81 11.68
C LYS A 147 -27.45 2.91 11.22
N LEU A 148 -26.22 3.43 11.25
CA LEU A 148 -25.04 2.77 10.73
C LEU A 148 -24.18 2.22 11.87
N SER A 149 -23.27 1.33 11.50
CA SER A 149 -22.27 0.75 12.38
C SER A 149 -20.86 1.17 11.97
N LEU A 150 -19.88 0.97 12.85
CA LEU A 150 -18.47 1.22 12.51
C LEU A 150 -18.00 0.38 11.30
N SER A 151 -18.62 -0.79 11.07
CA SER A 151 -18.34 -1.65 9.92
C SER A 151 -18.82 -1.09 8.58
N ASP A 152 -19.73 -0.11 8.59
CA ASP A 152 -20.18 0.57 7.36
C ASP A 152 -19.29 1.76 7.00
N ILE A 153 -18.50 2.25 7.96
CA ILE A 153 -17.63 3.41 7.78
C ILE A 153 -16.37 3.01 7.04
N VAL A 154 -15.99 3.80 6.04
CA VAL A 154 -14.73 3.68 5.33
C VAL A 154 -13.82 4.86 5.59
N LEU A 155 -12.52 4.61 5.57
CA LEU A 155 -11.48 5.62 5.61
C LEU A 155 -10.55 5.47 4.40
N PRO A 156 -10.10 6.57 3.79
CA PRO A 156 -9.25 6.53 2.62
C PRO A 156 -7.82 6.10 2.98
N LEU A 157 -7.24 5.25 2.14
CA LEU A 157 -5.81 5.00 2.03
C LEU A 157 -5.20 6.10 1.17
N PRO A 158 -4.12 6.79 1.61
CA PRO A 158 -3.59 7.92 0.88
C PRO A 158 -3.19 7.60 -0.57
N GLY A 159 -3.65 8.40 -1.52
CA GLY A 159 -3.39 8.24 -2.95
C GLY A 159 -3.92 9.41 -3.78
N SER A 160 -3.80 9.33 -5.11
CA SER A 160 -4.18 10.42 -6.01
C SER A 160 -5.69 10.65 -6.15
N ASP A 161 -6.49 9.58 -6.05
CA ASP A 161 -7.89 9.60 -6.48
C ASP A 161 -8.87 9.59 -5.29
N VAL A 162 -8.36 9.58 -4.05
CA VAL A 162 -9.17 9.47 -2.84
C VAL A 162 -9.66 10.82 -2.31
N GLU A 163 -10.87 10.80 -1.78
CA GLU A 163 -11.46 11.92 -1.06
C GLU A 163 -11.26 11.77 0.46
N TYR A 164 -10.69 12.81 1.09
CA TYR A 164 -10.50 12.85 2.54
C TYR A 164 -11.69 13.51 3.24
N PRO A 165 -12.14 12.98 4.39
CA PRO A 165 -13.10 13.65 5.26
C PRO A 165 -12.52 14.98 5.77
N PRO A 166 -13.19 16.13 5.62
CA PRO A 166 -12.65 17.43 6.06
C PRO A 166 -12.25 17.47 7.54
N ALA A 167 -12.98 16.76 8.40
CA ALA A 167 -12.69 16.67 9.83
C ALA A 167 -11.40 15.89 10.15
N LEU A 168 -11.00 14.94 9.29
CA LEU A 168 -9.82 14.10 9.50
C LEU A 168 -8.64 14.52 8.62
N ARG A 169 -8.83 15.42 7.65
CA ARG A 169 -7.79 15.85 6.72
C ARG A 169 -6.53 16.35 7.44
N SER A 170 -6.67 17.21 8.43
CA SER A 170 -5.54 17.73 9.21
C SER A 170 -4.78 16.60 9.94
N VAL A 171 -5.50 15.57 10.38
CA VAL A 171 -4.91 14.39 11.03
C VAL A 171 -4.13 13.56 10.01
N TYR A 172 -4.65 13.38 8.80
CA TYR A 172 -3.92 12.71 7.71
C TYR A 172 -2.62 13.45 7.36
N GLU A 173 -2.68 14.78 7.22
CA GLU A 173 -1.51 15.62 6.93
C GLU A 173 -0.48 15.53 8.06
N GLU A 174 -0.90 15.69 9.33
CA GLU A 174 -0.01 15.58 10.50
C GLU A 174 0.65 14.20 10.59
N VAL A 175 -0.10 13.11 10.39
CA VAL A 175 0.43 11.75 10.46
C VAL A 175 1.39 11.47 9.30
N SER A 176 1.05 11.90 8.09
CA SER A 176 1.91 11.74 6.92
C SER A 176 3.26 12.44 7.11
N THR A 177 3.23 13.73 7.42
CA THR A 177 4.45 14.51 7.62
C THR A 177 5.20 14.05 8.88
N GLY A 178 4.48 13.68 9.95
CA GLY A 178 5.07 13.28 11.23
C GLY A 178 5.80 11.94 11.20
N PHE A 179 5.25 10.93 10.51
CA PHE A 179 5.86 9.60 10.44
C PHE A 179 6.78 9.41 9.24
N LEU A 180 6.40 9.96 8.08
CA LEU A 180 7.06 9.69 6.81
C LEU A 180 7.86 10.89 6.28
N GLY A 181 7.61 12.10 6.80
CA GLY A 181 8.25 13.32 6.31
C GLY A 181 7.83 13.71 4.88
N VAL A 182 6.67 13.21 4.42
CA VAL A 182 6.12 13.48 3.09
C VAL A 182 4.70 14.03 3.21
N ASP A 183 4.29 14.79 2.20
CA ASP A 183 2.94 15.34 2.12
C ASP A 183 1.97 14.33 1.50
N LEU A 184 0.66 14.50 1.72
CA LEU A 184 -0.34 13.60 1.14
C LEU A 184 -0.31 13.59 -0.40
N ALA A 185 0.11 14.70 -1.01
CA ALA A 185 0.25 14.80 -2.46
C ALA A 185 1.38 13.90 -3.01
N ASP A 186 2.39 13.58 -2.21
CA ASP A 186 3.54 12.78 -2.63
C ASP A 186 3.17 11.31 -2.84
N PHE A 187 2.11 10.83 -2.19
CA PHE A 187 1.57 9.49 -2.46
C PHE A 187 1.09 9.37 -3.92
N GLY A 188 0.42 10.40 -4.43
CA GLY A 188 -0.09 10.42 -5.81
C GLY A 188 0.97 10.71 -6.88
N SER A 189 2.12 11.28 -6.50
CA SER A 189 3.21 11.63 -7.42
C SER A 189 4.33 10.56 -7.48
N CYS A 190 4.19 9.46 -6.72
CA CYS A 190 5.20 8.41 -6.68
C CYS A 190 5.33 7.70 -8.04
N GLY A 191 6.43 7.95 -8.74
CA GLY A 191 6.71 7.33 -10.04
C GLY A 191 7.18 5.87 -9.99
N LEU A 192 7.48 5.34 -8.79
CA LEU A 192 7.92 3.94 -8.63
C LEU A 192 6.75 2.98 -8.49
N VAL A 193 5.72 3.41 -7.76
CA VAL A 193 4.50 2.63 -7.52
C VAL A 193 3.34 3.61 -7.65
N PRO A 194 2.46 3.45 -8.66
CA PRO A 194 1.29 4.29 -8.77
C PRO A 194 0.33 4.00 -7.61
N LEU A 195 0.10 4.99 -6.75
CA LEU A 195 -0.84 4.89 -5.64
C LEU A 195 -2.08 5.73 -5.93
N THR A 196 -3.08 5.11 -6.56
CA THR A 196 -4.41 5.72 -6.76
C THR A 196 -5.13 5.92 -5.42
N GLY A 197 -4.81 5.08 -4.43
CA GLY A 197 -5.48 5.02 -3.14
C GLY A 197 -6.64 4.03 -3.16
N SER A 198 -7.33 3.88 -2.04
CA SER A 198 -8.52 3.01 -1.91
C SER A 198 -9.31 3.38 -0.65
N TYR A 199 -10.54 2.86 -0.52
CA TYR A 199 -11.34 3.02 0.68
C TYR A 199 -11.36 1.71 1.46
N ARG A 200 -10.98 1.76 2.74
CA ARG A 200 -10.93 0.60 3.61
C ARG A 200 -11.90 0.76 4.77
N PHE A 201 -12.68 -0.28 5.04
CA PHE A 201 -13.62 -0.32 6.17
C PHE A 201 -12.90 -0.18 7.52
N ALA A 202 -13.47 0.64 8.40
CA ALA A 202 -12.95 0.92 9.73
C ALA A 202 -13.03 -0.28 10.67
N ALA A 203 -14.03 -1.14 10.49
CA ALA A 203 -14.18 -2.39 11.23
C ALA A 203 -14.63 -3.53 10.31
N ALA A 204 -14.26 -4.76 10.68
CA ALA A 204 -14.74 -5.97 10.03
C ALA A 204 -15.56 -6.79 11.02
N GLU A 205 -16.73 -7.26 10.60
CA GLU A 205 -17.60 -8.12 11.39
C GLU A 205 -17.43 -9.59 10.95
N PRO A 206 -16.85 -10.47 11.79
CA PRO A 206 -16.68 -11.87 11.45
C PRO A 206 -18.04 -12.59 11.41
N LYS A 207 -18.37 -13.20 10.27
CA LYS A 207 -19.59 -14.00 10.11
C LYS A 207 -19.37 -15.43 10.62
N GLY A 208 -20.34 -15.94 11.40
CA GLY A 208 -20.35 -17.34 11.82
C GLY A 208 -19.39 -17.68 12.96
N LEU A 209 -19.04 -16.71 13.80
CA LEU A 209 -18.22 -16.95 14.98
C LEU A 209 -18.95 -17.88 15.97
N GLN A 210 -18.35 -19.04 16.27
CA GLN A 210 -18.78 -20.00 17.29
C GLN A 210 -17.59 -20.27 18.22
N TRP A 211 -17.81 -20.35 19.53
CA TRP A 211 -16.76 -20.62 20.53
C TRP A 211 -17.22 -21.64 21.58
#